data_AF-A0A0D7EHM9-F1
#
_entry.id   AF-A0A0D7EHM9-F1
#
_cell.length_a   1.000
_cell.length_b   1.000
_cell.length_c   1.000
_cell.angle_alpha   90.00
_cell.angle_beta   90.00
_cell.angle_gamma   90.00
#
_symmetry.space_group_name_H-M   'P 1'
#
loop_
_entity.id
_entity.type
_entity.pdbx_description
1 polymer ?
#
loop_
_entity_poly.entity_id
_entity_poly.type
_entity_poly.pdbx_seq_one_letter_code
_entity_poly.pdbx_strand_id
1 'polypeptide(L)'
;MAASKPGGATRWQGRLLHIHIAPSASYEMEELSEAECIAGRGIVGDRYYNGAGTYSPKPDVREVTLIEQEALDALARNDPPLQDGPITLQPRDHRRNLTVTGVPLNHLVGRRFRVGEVILRGGRLNFPCKYLEELLGMPLFLPLYNRSGLNCGIERGGVIRPGDVIEMLDQ
;
A
#
# COMPACT_ATOMS: atom_id res chain seq x y z
N MET A 1 9.59 -29.19 -26.66
CA MET A 1 9.63 -29.06 -25.19
C MET A 1 10.48 -27.85 -24.83
N ALA A 2 9.86 -26.71 -24.55
CA ALA A 2 10.58 -25.54 -24.06
C ALA A 2 10.81 -25.73 -22.56
N ALA A 3 12.07 -25.76 -22.15
CA ALA A 3 12.45 -25.84 -20.74
C ALA A 3 11.92 -24.62 -20.00
N SER A 4 11.07 -24.86 -19.00
CA SER A 4 10.68 -23.84 -18.02
C SER A 4 11.94 -23.44 -17.25
N LYS A 5 12.49 -22.26 -17.53
CA LYS A 5 13.47 -21.65 -16.63
C LYS A 5 12.75 -21.41 -15.30
N PRO A 6 13.27 -21.88 -14.16
CA PRO A 6 12.77 -21.43 -12.87
C PRO A 6 13.00 -19.92 -12.83
N GLY A 7 11.91 -19.14 -12.93
CA GLY A 7 11.97 -17.71 -12.70
C GLY A 7 12.45 -17.53 -11.28
N GLY A 8 13.69 -17.04 -11.12
CA GLY A 8 14.29 -16.74 -9.83
C GLY A 8 13.47 -15.67 -9.13
N ALA A 9 12.44 -16.10 -8.41
CA ALA A 9 11.84 -15.31 -7.37
C ALA A 9 12.91 -15.20 -6.28
N THR A 10 13.74 -14.15 -6.38
CA THR A 10 14.66 -13.79 -5.31
C THR A 10 13.82 -13.71 -4.04
N ARG A 11 14.15 -14.56 -3.06
CA ARG A 11 13.46 -14.64 -1.77
C ARG A 11 13.69 -13.30 -1.07
N TRP A 12 12.77 -12.35 -1.29
CA TRP A 12 12.81 -11.05 -0.64
C TRP A 12 12.03 -11.17 0.68
N GLN A 13 12.48 -10.40 1.66
CA GLN A 13 11.80 -10.25 2.93
C GLN A 13 11.76 -8.77 3.25
N GLY A 14 10.56 -8.24 3.41
CA GLY A 14 10.32 -6.85 3.80
C GLY A 14 9.76 -6.75 5.21
N ARG A 15 9.44 -5.53 5.63
CA ARG A 15 8.86 -5.24 6.93
C ARG A 15 7.72 -4.23 6.83
N LEU A 16 6.75 -4.39 7.72
CA LEU A 16 5.74 -3.38 8.00
C LEU A 16 6.35 -2.30 8.89
N LEU A 17 6.32 -1.04 8.46
CA LEU A 17 6.86 0.09 9.22
C LEU A 17 5.77 0.81 10.01
N HIS A 18 4.69 1.19 9.33
CA HIS A 18 3.62 1.98 9.93
C HIS A 18 2.26 1.45 9.52
N ILE A 19 1.30 1.61 10.43
CA ILE A 19 -0.11 1.28 10.22
C ILE A 19 -0.91 2.56 10.43
N HIS A 20 -1.74 2.88 9.45
CA HIS A 20 -2.63 4.02 9.50
C HIS A 20 -4.05 3.64 9.09
N ILE A 21 -5.03 4.24 9.72
CA ILE A 21 -6.44 4.15 9.32
C ILE A 21 -7.02 5.54 9.18
N ALA A 22 -8.13 5.67 8.47
CA ALA A 22 -8.96 6.86 8.60
C ALA A 22 -10.43 6.44 8.63
N PRO A 23 -11.24 6.99 9.55
CA PRO A 23 -12.63 6.58 9.71
C PRO A 23 -13.51 6.90 8.48
N SER A 24 -13.13 7.89 7.66
CA SER A 24 -13.87 8.29 6.46
C SER A 24 -12.96 8.85 5.34
N ALA A 25 -13.51 8.98 4.13
CA ALA A 25 -12.90 9.78 3.07
C ALA A 25 -12.76 11.24 3.58
N SER A 26 -11.58 11.83 3.44
CA SER A 26 -11.22 13.20 3.91
C SER A 26 -10.89 13.39 5.39
N TYR A 27 -11.09 12.40 6.26
CA TYR A 27 -10.52 12.47 7.62
C TYR A 27 -9.00 12.32 7.60
N GLU A 28 -8.34 12.85 8.63
CA GLU A 28 -6.92 12.62 8.88
C GLU A 28 -6.66 11.14 9.11
N MET A 29 -5.45 10.69 8.77
CA MET A 29 -5.02 9.33 9.05
C MET A 29 -4.49 9.26 10.48
N GLU A 30 -4.93 8.25 11.23
CA GLU A 30 -4.51 7.95 12.59
C GLU A 30 -3.52 6.78 12.56
N GLU A 31 -2.37 6.94 13.23
CA GLU A 31 -1.38 5.88 13.37
C GLU A 31 -1.79 4.88 14.45
N LEU A 32 -1.64 3.58 14.17
CA LEU A 32 -1.96 2.49 15.07
C LEU A 32 -0.72 1.69 15.46
N SER A 33 -0.67 1.23 16.71
CA SER A 33 0.34 0.27 17.17
C SER A 33 0.04 -1.17 16.74
N GLU A 34 -1.22 -1.47 16.42
CA GLU A 34 -1.68 -2.74 15.87
C GLU A 34 -2.98 -2.54 15.10
N ALA A 35 -3.26 -3.41 14.13
CA ALA A 35 -4.51 -3.40 13.37
C ALA A 35 -5.11 -4.79 13.23
N GLU A 36 -6.42 -4.88 13.44
CA GLU A 36 -7.21 -6.07 13.14
C GLU A 36 -7.69 -6.02 11.68
N CYS A 37 -7.28 -7.01 10.89
CA CYS A 37 -7.66 -7.19 9.49
C CYS A 37 -8.74 -8.27 9.37
N ILE A 38 -9.87 -7.92 8.76
CA ILE A 38 -10.99 -8.85 8.53
C ILE A 38 -11.06 -9.21 7.04
N ALA A 39 -11.02 -10.51 6.75
CA ALA A 39 -11.10 -11.04 5.39
C ALA A 39 -12.37 -10.58 4.67
N GLY A 40 -12.24 -10.11 3.43
CA GLY A 40 -13.34 -9.63 2.62
C GLY A 40 -13.92 -8.28 3.07
N ARG A 41 -13.30 -7.59 4.04
CA ARG A 41 -13.87 -6.37 4.62
C ARG A 41 -12.87 -5.22 4.76
N GLY A 42 -11.70 -5.46 5.35
CA GLY A 42 -10.68 -4.42 5.56
C GLY A 42 -10.15 -4.35 6.99
N ILE A 43 -9.47 -3.25 7.31
CA ILE A 43 -8.96 -2.99 8.67
C ILE A 43 -10.07 -2.38 9.53
N VAL A 44 -10.31 -2.94 10.72
CA VAL A 44 -11.30 -2.43 11.67
C VAL A 44 -11.07 -0.94 11.94
N GLY A 45 -12.11 -0.13 11.80
CA GLY A 45 -12.06 1.33 11.99
C GLY A 45 -11.65 2.12 10.75
N ASP A 46 -11.16 1.48 9.68
CA ASP A 46 -10.85 2.17 8.43
C ASP A 46 -12.10 2.40 7.56
N ARG A 47 -12.07 3.45 6.75
CA ARG A 47 -13.10 3.84 5.78
C ARG A 47 -13.49 2.70 4.85
N TYR A 48 -12.56 1.84 4.44
CA TYR A 48 -12.87 0.73 3.56
C TYR A 48 -13.65 -0.38 4.28
N TYR A 49 -13.36 -0.60 5.56
CA TYR A 49 -14.11 -1.53 6.41
C TYR A 49 -15.55 -1.06 6.68
N ASN A 50 -15.74 0.26 6.76
CA ASN A 50 -17.05 0.90 6.97
C ASN A 50 -17.87 1.09 5.68
N GLY A 51 -17.31 0.78 4.51
CA GLY A 51 -17.96 1.11 3.23
C GLY A 51 -18.02 2.62 2.94
N ALA A 52 -17.29 3.43 3.69
CA ALA A 52 -17.25 4.90 3.59
C ALA A 52 -16.05 5.41 2.77
N GLY A 53 -15.38 4.52 2.04
CA GLY A 53 -14.29 4.88 1.14
C GLY A 53 -14.78 5.48 -0.19
N THR A 54 -13.89 6.16 -0.91
CA THR A 54 -14.14 6.56 -2.29
C THR A 54 -13.91 5.36 -3.21
N TYR A 55 -14.99 4.78 -3.71
CA TYR A 55 -14.95 3.68 -4.68
C TYR A 55 -14.98 4.22 -6.11
N SER A 56 -14.06 3.77 -6.96
CA SER A 56 -14.20 3.99 -8.40
C SER A 56 -15.36 3.14 -8.93
N PRO A 57 -16.04 3.55 -10.01
CA PRO A 57 -17.13 2.77 -10.63
C PRO A 57 -16.69 1.41 -11.19
N LYS A 58 -15.38 1.13 -11.26
CA LYS A 58 -14.84 -0.21 -11.55
C LYS A 58 -14.77 -1.02 -10.25
N PRO A 59 -15.26 -2.27 -10.22
CA PRO A 59 -15.06 -3.17 -9.09
C PRO A 59 -13.57 -3.18 -8.72
N ASP A 60 -13.25 -2.84 -7.48
CA ASP A 60 -11.89 -2.72 -7.00
C ASP A 60 -11.73 -3.47 -5.69
N VAL A 61 -10.70 -4.30 -5.61
CA VAL A 61 -10.28 -4.92 -4.37
C VAL A 61 -9.50 -3.86 -3.60
N ARG A 62 -10.10 -3.30 -2.55
CA ARG A 62 -9.52 -2.22 -1.75
C ARG A 62 -9.85 -2.38 -0.27
N GLU A 63 -9.55 -3.55 0.28
CA GLU A 63 -9.72 -3.85 1.70
C GLU A 63 -8.56 -3.29 2.53
N VAL A 64 -7.35 -3.30 1.96
CA VAL A 64 -6.16 -2.68 2.55
C VAL A 64 -5.28 -2.09 1.45
N THR A 65 -4.59 -0.99 1.77
CA THR A 65 -3.70 -0.30 0.82
C THR A 65 -2.30 -0.15 1.37
N LEU A 66 -1.29 -0.37 0.53
CA LEU A 66 0.13 -0.36 0.91
C LEU A 66 0.90 0.67 0.09
N ILE A 67 1.98 1.23 0.64
CA ILE A 67 2.98 2.04 -0.07
C ILE A 67 4.40 1.68 0.38
N GLU A 68 5.35 1.74 -0.56
CA GLU A 68 6.78 1.56 -0.31
C GLU A 68 7.37 2.81 0.33
N GLN A 69 8.10 2.65 1.44
CA GLN A 69 8.91 3.71 2.03
C GLN A 69 9.92 4.24 1.00
N GLU A 70 10.45 3.36 0.15
CA GLU A 70 11.37 3.69 -0.93
C GLU A 70 10.76 4.68 -1.92
N ALA A 71 9.44 4.64 -2.14
CA ALA A 71 8.74 5.61 -2.99
C ALA A 71 8.65 6.99 -2.32
N LEU A 72 8.40 7.02 -1.01
CA LEU A 72 8.38 8.25 -0.21
C LEU A 72 9.78 8.89 -0.13
N ASP A 73 10.80 8.07 0.06
CA ASP A 73 12.19 8.53 0.11
C ASP A 73 12.64 9.08 -1.24
N ALA A 74 12.25 8.44 -2.35
CA ALA A 74 12.54 8.94 -3.70
C ALA A 74 11.85 10.29 -3.96
N LEU A 75 10.61 10.45 -3.50
CA LEU A 75 9.89 11.72 -3.56
C LEU A 75 10.62 12.83 -2.76
N ALA A 76 11.08 12.50 -1.56
CA ALA A 76 11.85 13.41 -0.69
C ALA A 76 13.23 13.76 -1.25
N ARG A 77 13.77 12.96 -2.17
CA ARG A 77 15.01 13.28 -2.90
C ARG A 77 14.78 13.95 -4.25
N ASN A 78 13.53 14.10 -4.69
CA ASN A 78 13.17 14.50 -6.06
C ASN A 78 13.81 13.57 -7.11
N ASP A 79 13.61 12.25 -6.93
CA ASP A 79 14.22 11.22 -7.77
C ASP A 79 13.16 10.32 -8.46
N PRO A 80 13.05 10.35 -9.80
CA PRO A 80 13.72 11.29 -10.71
C PRO A 80 13.20 12.74 -10.54
N PRO A 81 13.94 13.75 -11.03
CA PRO A 81 13.59 15.16 -10.87
C PRO A 81 12.42 15.56 -11.77
N LEU A 82 11.22 15.14 -11.37
CA LEU A 82 9.96 15.39 -12.06
C LEU A 82 9.18 16.57 -11.48
N GLN A 83 9.68 17.16 -10.39
CA GLN A 83 9.11 18.32 -9.74
C GLN A 83 10.19 19.39 -9.46
N ASP A 84 9.78 20.59 -9.07
CA ASP A 84 10.69 21.72 -8.83
C ASP A 84 11.68 21.50 -7.67
N GLY A 85 11.37 20.59 -6.75
CA GLY A 85 12.25 20.27 -5.63
C GLY A 85 11.78 19.09 -4.76
N PRO A 86 12.56 18.71 -3.73
CA PRO A 86 12.17 17.70 -2.74
C PRO A 86 10.76 17.88 -2.17
N ILE A 87 9.97 16.80 -2.12
CA ILE A 87 8.66 16.80 -1.45
C ILE A 87 8.69 15.74 -0.35
N THR A 88 8.47 16.16 0.89
CA THR A 88 8.35 15.24 2.02
C THR A 88 6.88 15.07 2.37
N LEU A 89 6.39 13.84 2.29
CA LEU A 89 5.09 13.46 2.82
C LEU A 89 5.29 12.84 4.20
N GLN A 90 4.51 13.28 5.20
CA GLN A 90 4.47 12.53 6.45
C GLN A 90 3.75 11.19 6.22
N PRO A 91 4.02 10.15 7.04
CA PRO A 91 3.36 8.85 6.90
C PRO A 91 1.82 8.93 6.88
N ARG A 92 1.23 9.90 7.58
CA ARG A 92 -0.21 10.16 7.55
C ARG A 92 -0.72 10.82 6.25
N ASP A 93 0.13 11.52 5.51
CA ASP A 93 -0.26 12.35 4.37
C ASP A 93 -0.43 11.54 3.07
N HIS A 94 0.22 10.37 2.96
CA HIS A 94 0.09 9.52 1.77
C HIS A 94 -1.24 8.74 1.71
N ARG A 95 -2.04 8.77 2.80
CA ARG A 95 -3.39 8.18 2.89
C ARG A 95 -3.50 6.69 2.55
N ARG A 96 -2.42 5.92 2.78
CA ARG A 96 -2.38 4.46 2.65
C ARG A 96 -2.36 3.82 4.02
N ASN A 97 -2.85 2.58 4.10
CA ASN A 97 -2.96 1.93 5.39
C ASN A 97 -1.61 1.44 5.89
N LEU A 98 -0.80 0.82 5.03
CA LEU A 98 0.45 0.20 5.43
C LEU A 98 1.63 0.85 4.72
N THR A 99 2.61 1.29 5.48
CA THR A 99 3.92 1.71 4.96
C THR A 99 4.88 0.54 5.11
N VAL A 100 5.52 0.12 4.02
CA VAL A 100 6.37 -1.07 4.00
C VAL A 100 7.75 -0.76 3.44
N THR A 101 8.75 -1.55 3.80
CA THR A 101 10.11 -1.46 3.23
C THR A 101 10.63 -2.81 2.79
N GLY A 102 11.44 -2.84 1.74
CA GLY A 102 11.99 -4.06 1.17
C GLY A 102 10.94 -4.95 0.50
N VAL A 103 9.77 -4.39 0.16
CA VAL A 103 8.65 -5.12 -0.46
C VAL A 103 8.47 -4.63 -1.90
N PRO A 104 8.64 -5.48 -2.92
CA PRO A 104 8.48 -5.09 -4.32
C PRO A 104 6.98 -5.06 -4.70
N LEU A 105 6.23 -4.04 -4.26
CA LEU A 105 4.76 -4.01 -4.38
C LEU A 105 4.29 -4.15 -5.83
N ASN A 106 5.03 -3.58 -6.78
CA ASN A 106 4.74 -3.68 -8.21
C ASN A 106 4.72 -5.13 -8.73
N HIS A 107 5.48 -6.04 -8.10
CA HIS A 107 5.54 -7.44 -8.48
C HIS A 107 4.46 -8.31 -7.81
N LEU A 108 3.70 -7.75 -6.86
CA LEU A 108 2.69 -8.48 -6.09
C LEU A 108 1.28 -8.40 -6.68
N VAL A 109 1.09 -7.67 -7.78
CA VAL A 109 -0.17 -7.66 -8.53
C VAL A 109 -0.58 -9.09 -8.91
N GLY A 110 -1.77 -9.51 -8.46
CA GLY A 110 -2.30 -10.85 -8.68
C GLY A 110 -1.66 -11.97 -7.85
N ARG A 111 -0.72 -11.65 -6.94
CA ARG A 111 0.00 -12.62 -6.10
C ARG A 111 -0.45 -12.57 -4.65
N ARG A 112 -0.17 -13.65 -3.92
CA ARG A 112 -0.37 -13.74 -2.48
C ARG A 112 0.94 -13.47 -1.75
N PHE A 113 0.83 -12.79 -0.62
CA PHE A 113 1.94 -12.53 0.28
C PHE A 113 1.41 -12.42 1.70
N ARG A 114 2.29 -12.62 2.67
CA ARG A 114 1.96 -12.58 4.09
C ARG A 114 2.55 -11.32 4.73
N VAL A 115 1.80 -10.73 5.64
CA VAL A 115 2.21 -9.65 6.54
C VAL A 115 1.89 -10.12 7.95
N GLY A 116 2.91 -10.47 8.74
CA GLY A 116 2.68 -11.07 10.06
C GLY A 116 1.88 -12.38 9.92
N GLU A 117 0.67 -12.42 10.50
CA GLU A 117 -0.28 -13.55 10.36
C GLU A 117 -1.34 -13.39 9.26
N VAL A 118 -1.44 -12.19 8.67
CA VAL A 118 -2.44 -11.85 7.64
C VAL A 118 -1.95 -12.27 6.26
N ILE A 119 -2.85 -12.85 5.45
CA ILE A 119 -2.58 -13.17 4.04
C ILE A 119 -3.32 -12.18 3.15
N LEU A 120 -2.54 -11.47 2.33
CA LEU A 120 -3.03 -10.49 1.37
C LEU A 120 -2.90 -11.02 -0.06
N ARG A 121 -3.85 -10.64 -0.90
CA ARG A 121 -3.77 -10.79 -2.35
C ARG A 121 -3.66 -9.43 -3.01
N GLY A 122 -2.58 -9.22 -3.77
CA GLY A 122 -2.42 -8.00 -4.56
C GLY A 122 -3.49 -7.90 -5.64
N GLY A 123 -4.24 -6.81 -5.62
CA GLY A 123 -5.27 -6.48 -6.60
C GLY A 123 -4.69 -5.69 -7.76
N ARG A 124 -4.57 -4.37 -7.59
CA ARG A 124 -4.05 -3.45 -8.61
C ARG A 124 -3.13 -2.40 -8.01
N LEU A 125 -2.24 -1.87 -8.83
CA LEU A 125 -1.47 -0.69 -8.46
C LEU A 125 -2.39 0.50 -8.28
N ASN A 126 -2.06 1.30 -7.28
CA ASN A 126 -2.67 2.58 -7.10
C ASN A 126 -2.19 3.53 -8.18
N PHE A 127 -3.13 4.34 -8.66
CA PHE A 127 -2.84 5.45 -9.53
C PHE A 127 -2.94 6.74 -8.73
N PRO A 128 -1.99 7.67 -8.88
CA PRO A 128 -2.15 8.99 -8.28
C PRO A 128 -3.39 9.65 -8.87
N CYS A 129 -4.17 10.31 -8.03
CA CYS A 129 -5.32 11.10 -8.45
C CYS A 129 -5.06 12.58 -8.21
N LYS A 130 -5.57 13.44 -9.09
CA LYS A 130 -5.50 14.91 -8.93
C LYS A 130 -6.06 15.38 -7.59
N TYR A 131 -7.03 14.65 -7.04
CA TYR A 131 -7.58 14.92 -5.72
C TYR A 131 -6.52 14.96 -4.61
N LEU A 132 -5.49 14.11 -4.66
CA LEU A 132 -4.43 14.13 -3.64
C LEU A 132 -3.55 15.38 -3.77
N GLU A 133 -3.25 15.81 -4.99
CA GLU A 133 -2.52 17.05 -5.25
C GLU A 133 -3.31 18.27 -4.74
N GLU A 134 -4.61 18.32 -5.05
CA GLU A 134 -5.50 19.39 -4.61
C GLU A 134 -5.65 19.42 -3.08
N LEU A 135 -5.76 18.26 -2.44
CA LEU A 135 -5.88 18.14 -0.99
C LEU A 135 -4.62 18.62 -0.26
N LEU A 136 -3.43 18.33 -0.80
CA LEU A 136 -2.15 18.64 -0.16
C LEU A 136 -1.50 19.92 -0.69
N GLY A 137 -1.97 20.47 -1.81
CA GLY A 137 -1.36 21.61 -2.48
C GLY A 137 0.04 21.31 -3.05
N MET A 138 0.32 20.05 -3.43
CA MET A 138 1.64 19.58 -3.85
C MET A 138 1.58 18.85 -5.21
N PRO A 139 2.59 19.00 -6.09
CA PRO A 139 2.61 18.38 -7.42
C PRO A 139 3.02 16.89 -7.35
N LEU A 140 2.15 16.07 -6.77
CA LEU A 140 2.40 14.65 -6.44
C LEU A 140 2.07 13.66 -7.58
N PHE A 141 1.36 14.08 -8.61
CA PHE A 141 0.82 13.18 -9.63
C PHE A 141 1.92 12.51 -10.46
N LEU A 142 2.80 13.30 -11.08
CA LEU A 142 3.91 12.76 -11.88
C LEU A 142 4.92 12.00 -11.01
N PRO A 143 5.35 12.51 -9.84
CA PRO A 143 6.32 11.82 -9.00
C PRO A 143 5.83 10.47 -8.47
N LEU A 144 4.54 10.34 -8.14
CA LEU A 144 3.96 9.09 -7.65
C LEU A 144 3.40 8.18 -8.77
N TYR A 145 3.59 8.55 -10.03
CA TYR A 145 3.16 7.74 -11.17
C TYR A 145 3.84 6.36 -11.14
N ASN A 146 3.05 5.28 -11.17
CA ASN A 146 3.49 3.88 -10.97
C ASN A 146 4.19 3.58 -9.61
N ARG A 147 4.12 4.50 -8.65
CA ARG A 147 4.75 4.39 -7.32
C ARG A 147 3.79 4.77 -6.18
N SER A 148 2.49 4.80 -6.47
CA SER A 148 1.44 5.18 -5.51
C SER A 148 0.99 4.02 -4.60
N GLY A 149 1.68 2.86 -4.69
CA GLY A 149 1.43 1.69 -3.87
C GLY A 149 0.48 0.66 -4.47
N LEU A 150 -0.05 -0.23 -3.64
CA LEU A 150 -0.82 -1.41 -4.04
C LEU A 150 -2.14 -1.52 -3.26
N ASN A 151 -3.24 -1.83 -3.95
CA ASN A 151 -4.48 -2.23 -3.31
C ASN A 151 -4.53 -3.74 -3.17
N CYS A 152 -4.96 -4.23 -2.01
CA CYS A 152 -5.03 -5.65 -1.70
C CYS A 152 -6.38 -6.04 -1.12
N GLY A 153 -6.69 -7.33 -1.30
CA GLY A 153 -7.76 -8.03 -0.60
C GLY A 153 -7.15 -8.83 0.55
N ILE A 154 -7.91 -9.01 1.62
CA ILE A 154 -7.52 -9.81 2.77
C ILE A 154 -8.12 -11.21 2.54
N GLU A 155 -7.27 -12.19 2.24
CA GLU A 155 -7.69 -13.59 2.08
C GLU A 155 -7.81 -14.29 3.44
N ARG A 156 -6.90 -13.97 4.37
CA ARG A 156 -6.94 -14.44 5.75
C ARG A 156 -6.71 -13.27 6.69
N GLY A 157 -7.67 -13.04 7.58
CA GLY A 157 -7.62 -12.02 8.61
C GLY A 157 -6.71 -12.39 9.79
N GLY A 158 -6.50 -11.42 10.67
CA GLY A 158 -5.58 -11.48 11.80
C GLY A 158 -5.16 -10.08 12.25
N VAL A 159 -4.25 -10.03 13.22
CA VAL A 159 -3.66 -8.81 13.77
C VAL A 159 -2.25 -8.62 13.22
N ILE A 160 -1.98 -7.40 12.72
CA ILE A 160 -0.64 -6.98 12.28
C ILE A 160 -0.09 -5.87 13.16
N ARG A 161 1.24 -5.80 13.28
CA ARG A 161 1.97 -4.81 14.07
C ARG A 161 3.18 -4.26 13.30
N PRO A 162 3.60 -3.00 13.55
CA PRO A 162 4.90 -2.52 13.09
C PRO A 162 6.02 -3.50 13.45
N GLY A 163 6.92 -3.74 12.49
CA GLY A 163 7.99 -4.72 12.59
C GLY A 163 7.67 -6.10 11.99
N ASP A 164 6.39 -6.39 11.73
CA ASP A 164 5.96 -7.66 11.14
C ASP A 164 6.68 -7.93 9.81
N VAL A 165 7.07 -9.19 9.65
CA VAL A 165 7.73 -9.68 8.45
C VAL A 165 6.74 -9.75 7.30
N ILE A 166 7.20 -9.29 6.14
CA ILE A 166 6.47 -9.38 4.88
C ILE A 166 7.23 -10.30 3.94
N GLU A 167 6.57 -11.34 3.44
CA GLU A 167 7.18 -12.25 2.49
C GLU A 167 6.16 -12.81 1.50
N MET A 168 6.64 -13.13 0.30
CA MET A 168 5.84 -13.77 -0.71
C MET A 168 5.42 -15.17 -0.25
N LEU A 169 4.18 -15.53 -0.53
CA LEU A 169 3.75 -16.91 -0.43
C LEU A 169 3.91 -17.53 -1.81
N ASP A 170 4.72 -18.58 -1.90
CA ASP A 170 4.79 -19.40 -3.10
C ASP A 170 3.38 -19.96 -3.39
N GLN A 171 3.03 -20.03 -4.69
CA GLN A 171 1.70 -20.44 -5.12
C GLN A 171 1.39 -21.88 -4.72
#